data_AF-A0A174MYC0-F1
#
_entry.id   AF-A0A174MYC0-F1
#
_cell.length_a   1.000
_cell.length_b   1.000
_cell.length_c   1.000
_cell.angle_alpha   90.00
_cell.angle_beta   90.00
_cell.angle_gamma   90.00
#
_symmetry.space_group_name_H-M   'P 1'
#
loop_
_entity.id
_entity.type
_entity.pdbx_description
1 polymer ?
#
loop_
_entity_poly.entity_id
_entity_poly.type
_entity_poly.pdbx_seq_one_letter_code
_entity_poly.pdbx_strand_id
1 'polypeptide(L)'
;MAIPGFMKTERISLCLIFILCNVLVLNAQETIHISLGDREDATCEIRETLMKSRSDQVKIIFERGVYYCLSDYANEKYCVISNHGNGTKKILFSLANYKTIEIIGNGATLLFHGRIMPFLFENCQSVKIKGLTINWDIPFTFLGEVVSINSKEGWREIKPFQDGFCWKVEKGQIRFPNIDGFNYTCLGSTLPFEKRTKRVVHGAIDIDSNPSGVERMKNGNLRIYEKLNYYPPVGALLSSKGDREHDRYAPAFDFKECKNICLDSITIHHALGMGFLFERSENMQILNSQIVLPKHTQRVISTTADATHFVNCKGDILIENCRFENMLDDGTNVHGTCVEVDEVIDDYTVRVSLKHFEQLGFKFAERGDDIWFIIHPSPQRGEVNTVSRVFTLNERFIQLSFAKPLPAGLKRGDILENNTWNPTFTMRGCTIRNHRARSVILKTPLKTIIENNQYSGIKPFSLLKADTVSQKTLSFDKMCFTK
;
A
#
# COMPACT_ATOMS: atom_id res chain seq x y z
N MET A 1 10.02 33.04 -80.62
CA MET A 1 8.64 32.85 -80.10
C MET A 1 8.26 31.39 -80.29
N ALA A 2 8.32 30.59 -79.22
CA ALA A 2 7.55 29.35 -79.03
C ALA A 2 7.71 28.90 -77.56
N ILE A 3 6.62 28.37 -77.02
CA ILE A 3 6.20 28.14 -75.62
C ILE A 3 7.06 27.11 -74.86
N PRO A 4 7.23 27.20 -73.52
CA PRO A 4 7.80 26.13 -72.70
C PRO A 4 6.72 25.12 -72.26
N GLY A 5 7.00 23.83 -72.46
CA GLY A 5 6.18 22.70 -72.01
C GLY A 5 6.51 22.26 -70.59
N PHE A 6 5.45 22.00 -69.84
CA PHE A 6 5.35 21.40 -68.51
C PHE A 6 6.38 20.30 -68.20
N MET A 7 6.92 20.34 -66.98
CA MET A 7 7.20 19.16 -66.14
C MET A 7 7.75 19.63 -64.78
N LYS A 8 6.91 19.64 -63.73
CA LYS A 8 7.31 19.57 -62.31
C LYS A 8 6.08 19.64 -61.40
N THR A 9 5.28 18.57 -61.35
CA THR A 9 4.19 18.48 -60.36
C THR A 9 4.04 17.10 -59.70
N GLU A 10 4.78 16.08 -60.14
CA GLU A 10 4.65 14.73 -59.55
C GLU A 10 5.61 14.45 -58.38
N ARG A 11 6.72 15.19 -58.24
CA ARG A 11 7.71 14.94 -57.17
C ARG A 11 7.38 15.57 -55.81
N ILE A 12 6.49 16.57 -55.77
CA ILE A 12 6.14 17.28 -54.52
C ILE A 12 5.07 16.51 -53.73
N SER A 13 4.14 15.83 -54.41
CA SER A 13 3.10 15.03 -53.73
C SER A 13 3.66 13.79 -53.02
N LEU A 14 4.73 13.16 -53.51
CA LEU A 14 5.29 11.95 -52.90
C LEU A 14 6.07 12.22 -51.59
N CYS A 15 6.73 13.38 -51.49
CA CYS A 15 7.43 13.79 -50.26
C CYS A 15 6.47 14.24 -49.15
N LEU A 16 5.34 14.88 -49.51
CA LEU A 16 4.29 15.25 -48.56
C LEU A 16 3.57 14.01 -47.99
N ILE A 17 3.40 12.95 -48.76
CA ILE A 17 2.82 11.68 -48.28
C ILE A 17 3.78 10.96 -47.33
N PHE A 18 5.10 10.97 -47.59
CA PHE A 18 6.08 10.37 -46.68
C PHE A 18 6.24 11.13 -45.35
N ILE A 19 6.05 12.44 -45.35
CA ILE A 19 6.06 13.26 -44.13
C ILE A 19 4.73 13.13 -43.37
N LEU A 20 3.58 13.01 -44.05
CA LEU A 20 2.30 12.72 -43.39
C LEU A 20 2.27 11.31 -42.77
N CYS A 21 2.89 10.31 -43.39
CA CYS A 21 2.97 8.95 -42.84
C CYS A 21 3.89 8.85 -41.61
N ASN A 22 4.91 9.71 -41.48
CA ASN A 22 5.76 9.75 -40.29
C ASN A 22 5.18 10.60 -39.15
N VAL A 23 4.27 11.54 -39.43
CA VAL A 23 3.58 12.35 -38.40
C VAL A 23 2.32 11.66 -37.87
N LEU A 24 1.86 10.58 -38.54
CA LEU A 24 0.70 9.77 -38.13
C LEU A 24 1.05 8.41 -37.51
N VAL A 25 2.26 8.24 -36.97
CA VAL A 25 2.45 7.24 -35.90
C VAL A 25 1.89 7.83 -34.60
N LEU A 26 0.58 8.07 -34.59
CA LEU A 26 -0.19 7.91 -33.37
C LEU A 26 0.09 6.47 -32.94
N ASN A 27 1.01 6.27 -31.99
CA ASN A 27 1.21 4.97 -31.37
C ASN A 27 -0.14 4.56 -30.78
N ALA A 28 -0.89 3.76 -31.53
CA ALA A 28 -2.18 3.26 -31.09
C ALA A 28 -1.96 2.48 -29.80
N GLN A 29 -2.77 2.77 -28.79
CA GLN A 29 -2.73 2.04 -27.52
C GLN A 29 -2.95 0.55 -27.82
N GLU A 30 -1.95 -0.28 -27.53
CA GLU A 30 -2.02 -1.71 -27.77
C GLU A 30 -3.06 -2.33 -26.84
N THR A 31 -4.03 -3.05 -27.39
CA THR A 31 -5.06 -3.72 -26.58
C THR A 31 -4.69 -5.18 -26.35
N ILE A 32 -4.63 -5.57 -25.08
CA ILE A 32 -4.29 -6.90 -24.60
C ILE A 32 -5.54 -7.49 -23.95
N HIS A 33 -6.02 -8.61 -24.46
CA HIS A 33 -7.14 -9.34 -23.88
C HIS A 33 -6.62 -10.45 -22.97
N ILE A 34 -7.15 -10.50 -21.74
CA ILE A 34 -6.89 -11.58 -20.78
C ILE A 34 -8.17 -12.40 -20.67
N SER A 35 -8.22 -13.52 -21.39
CA SER A 35 -9.37 -14.44 -21.38
C SER A 35 -9.32 -15.37 -20.18
N LEU A 36 -10.47 -15.93 -19.78
CA LEU A 36 -10.46 -17.07 -18.86
C LEU A 36 -9.94 -18.29 -19.60
N GLY A 37 -8.73 -18.72 -19.26
CA GLY A 37 -8.16 -19.96 -19.74
C GLY A 37 -8.80 -21.19 -19.08
N ASP A 38 -8.53 -22.36 -19.66
CA ASP A 38 -8.96 -23.66 -19.12
C ASP A 38 -8.06 -24.16 -17.97
N ARG A 39 -6.95 -23.46 -17.69
CA ARG A 39 -5.98 -23.84 -16.66
C ARG A 39 -6.47 -23.41 -15.28
N GLU A 40 -6.17 -24.24 -14.28
CA GLU A 40 -6.46 -23.93 -12.89
C GLU A 40 -5.66 -22.71 -12.40
N ASP A 41 -4.37 -22.60 -12.76
CA ASP A 41 -3.55 -21.42 -12.47
C ASP A 41 -3.43 -20.49 -13.69
N ALA A 42 -3.95 -19.27 -13.56
CA ALA A 42 -3.93 -18.25 -14.60
C ALA A 42 -2.62 -17.43 -14.64
N THR A 43 -1.73 -17.58 -13.66
CA THR A 43 -0.54 -16.73 -13.50
C THR A 43 0.37 -16.72 -14.73
N CYS A 44 0.69 -17.92 -15.24
CA CYS A 44 1.59 -18.06 -16.37
C CYS A 44 0.99 -17.46 -17.65
N GLU A 45 -0.29 -17.74 -17.93
CA GLU A 45 -0.98 -17.24 -19.12
C GLU A 45 -1.11 -15.70 -19.12
N ILE A 46 -1.46 -15.12 -17.97
CA ILE A 46 -1.48 -13.66 -17.79
C ILE A 46 -0.10 -13.07 -18.11
N ARG A 47 0.97 -13.62 -17.51
CA ARG A 47 2.32 -13.09 -17.70
C ARG A 47 2.81 -13.23 -19.12
N GLU A 48 2.67 -14.40 -19.73
CA GLU A 48 3.08 -14.63 -21.12
C GLU A 48 2.35 -13.69 -22.08
N THR A 49 1.08 -13.40 -21.81
CA THR A 49 0.28 -12.47 -22.62
C THR A 49 0.80 -11.04 -22.50
N LEU A 50 1.09 -10.56 -21.28
CA LEU A 50 1.68 -9.24 -21.07
C LEU A 50 3.09 -9.13 -21.66
N MET A 51 3.89 -10.18 -21.53
CA MET A 51 5.26 -10.24 -22.04
C MET A 51 5.37 -10.24 -23.56
N LYS A 52 4.28 -10.44 -24.31
CA LYS A 52 4.27 -10.30 -25.77
C LYS A 52 4.25 -8.83 -26.20
N SER A 53 3.68 -7.95 -25.38
CA SER A 53 3.62 -6.53 -25.68
C SER A 53 5.01 -5.88 -25.64
N ARG A 54 5.23 -4.93 -26.53
CA ARG A 54 6.43 -4.07 -26.57
C ARG A 54 6.06 -2.58 -26.51
N SER A 55 4.77 -2.27 -26.41
CA SER A 55 4.26 -0.91 -26.35
C SER A 55 4.45 -0.30 -24.96
N ASP A 56 4.74 1.00 -24.90
CA ASP A 56 4.69 1.81 -23.68
C ASP A 56 3.29 2.38 -23.40
N GLN A 57 2.30 2.02 -24.24
CA GLN A 57 0.90 2.43 -24.16
C GLN A 57 0.00 1.22 -24.35
N VAL A 58 -0.60 0.73 -23.26
CA VAL A 58 -1.37 -0.52 -23.26
C VAL A 58 -2.75 -0.35 -22.64
N LYS A 59 -3.69 -1.16 -23.12
CA LYS A 59 -5.04 -1.36 -22.59
C LYS A 59 -5.25 -2.84 -22.32
N ILE A 60 -5.28 -3.24 -21.06
CA ILE A 60 -5.49 -4.62 -20.63
C ILE A 60 -6.98 -4.80 -20.31
N ILE A 61 -7.65 -5.75 -20.95
CA ILE A 61 -9.07 -6.02 -20.78
C ILE A 61 -9.25 -7.46 -20.30
N PHE A 62 -9.80 -7.62 -19.11
CA PHE A 62 -10.16 -8.92 -18.57
C PHE A 62 -11.54 -9.35 -19.09
N GLU A 63 -11.66 -10.64 -19.37
CA GLU A 63 -12.94 -11.31 -19.40
C GLU A 63 -13.50 -11.42 -17.96
N ARG A 64 -14.83 -11.42 -17.82
CA ARG A 64 -15.45 -11.53 -16.50
C ARG A 64 -15.30 -12.96 -15.97
N GLY A 65 -14.61 -13.12 -14.85
CA GLY A 65 -14.57 -14.39 -14.12
C GLY A 65 -13.63 -14.37 -12.93
N VAL A 66 -13.30 -15.55 -12.41
CA VAL A 66 -12.36 -15.72 -11.30
C VAL A 66 -11.07 -16.31 -11.85
N TYR A 67 -9.98 -15.55 -11.74
CA TYR A 67 -8.65 -15.96 -12.11
C TYR A 67 -7.94 -16.41 -10.85
N TYR A 68 -7.68 -17.71 -10.72
CA TYR A 68 -6.90 -18.24 -9.62
C TYR A 68 -5.40 -18.09 -9.95
N CYS A 69 -4.65 -17.44 -9.07
CA CYS A 69 -3.27 -17.04 -9.33
C CYS A 69 -2.32 -17.55 -8.24
N LEU A 70 -1.49 -18.54 -8.59
CA LEU A 70 -0.44 -19.07 -7.73
C LEU A 70 0.84 -18.23 -7.77
N SER A 71 1.68 -18.38 -6.75
CA SER A 71 2.91 -17.59 -6.62
C SER A 71 4.08 -18.09 -7.48
N ASP A 72 4.06 -19.35 -7.93
CA ASP A 72 5.24 -20.02 -8.50
C ASP A 72 5.69 -19.46 -9.84
N TYR A 73 4.73 -19.10 -10.69
CA TYR A 73 5.02 -18.47 -11.97
C TYR A 73 4.94 -16.95 -11.91
N ALA A 74 5.00 -16.31 -10.74
CA ALA A 74 5.02 -14.85 -10.63
C ALA A 74 6.41 -14.27 -10.94
N ASN A 75 6.49 -12.98 -11.28
CA ASN A 75 7.77 -12.30 -11.49
C ASN A 75 8.48 -12.09 -10.15
N GLU A 76 9.76 -12.44 -10.04
CA GLU A 76 10.53 -12.18 -8.82
C GLU A 76 11.38 -10.92 -8.93
N LYS A 77 11.27 -10.03 -7.95
CA LYS A 77 12.04 -8.78 -7.89
C LYS A 77 12.32 -8.36 -6.46
N TYR A 78 13.55 -7.94 -6.17
CA TYR A 78 13.86 -7.29 -4.90
C TYR A 78 13.17 -5.93 -4.84
N CYS A 79 12.34 -5.72 -3.82
CA CYS A 79 11.59 -4.49 -3.63
C CYS A 79 11.89 -3.88 -2.27
N VAL A 80 12.16 -2.58 -2.28
CA VAL A 80 12.08 -1.71 -1.12
C VAL A 80 10.69 -1.08 -1.14
N ILE A 81 9.89 -1.30 -0.10
CA ILE A 81 8.48 -0.89 -0.08
C ILE A 81 8.25 -0.12 1.21
N SER A 82 7.93 1.16 1.10
CA SER A 82 7.77 1.99 2.30
C SER A 82 6.69 1.40 3.23
N ASN A 83 6.99 1.39 4.52
CA ASN A 83 6.12 0.89 5.58
C ASN A 83 5.76 -0.61 5.48
N HIS A 84 6.56 -1.38 4.73
CA HIS A 84 6.54 -2.84 4.62
C HIS A 84 7.95 -3.43 4.80
N GLY A 85 8.06 -4.76 4.89
CA GLY A 85 9.35 -5.43 4.90
C GLY A 85 9.99 -5.44 3.49
N ASN A 86 11.25 -5.01 3.39
CA ASN A 86 12.04 -5.14 2.15
C ASN A 86 12.32 -6.61 1.81
N GLY A 87 12.61 -6.91 0.54
CA GLY A 87 13.04 -8.25 0.12
C GLY A 87 12.55 -8.64 -1.28
N THR A 88 12.88 -9.86 -1.70
CA THR A 88 12.38 -10.43 -2.94
C THR A 88 10.88 -10.68 -2.86
N LYS A 89 10.13 -10.09 -3.80
CA LYS A 89 8.69 -10.22 -3.94
C LYS A 89 8.37 -11.00 -5.21
N LYS A 90 7.36 -11.86 -5.12
CA LYS A 90 6.69 -12.52 -6.24
C LYS A 90 5.54 -11.60 -6.67
N ILE A 91 5.53 -11.15 -7.93
CA ILE A 91 4.66 -10.08 -8.42
C ILE A 91 3.92 -10.56 -9.67
N LEU A 92 2.59 -10.44 -9.70
CA LEU A 92 1.82 -10.82 -10.89
C LEU A 92 1.96 -9.76 -11.99
N PHE A 93 1.59 -8.52 -11.68
CA PHE A 93 1.70 -7.38 -12.61
C PHE A 93 2.87 -6.48 -12.19
N SER A 94 4.04 -6.69 -12.78
CA SER A 94 5.22 -5.82 -12.62
C SER A 94 5.35 -4.89 -13.83
N LEU A 95 4.79 -3.68 -13.73
CA LEU A 95 4.59 -2.76 -14.84
C LEU A 95 5.43 -1.50 -14.68
N ALA A 96 6.46 -1.32 -15.51
CA ALA A 96 7.41 -0.21 -15.39
C ALA A 96 7.55 0.59 -16.68
N ASN A 97 7.75 1.90 -16.55
CA ASN A 97 8.07 2.84 -17.64
C ASN A 97 6.99 3.00 -18.73
N TYR A 98 5.71 2.78 -18.40
CA TYR A 98 4.63 3.01 -19.35
C TYR A 98 4.21 4.49 -19.39
N LYS A 99 3.94 4.99 -20.60
CA LYS A 99 3.27 6.28 -20.77
C LYS A 99 1.80 6.18 -20.38
N THR A 100 1.13 5.12 -20.81
CA THR A 100 -0.30 4.90 -20.49
C THR A 100 -0.55 3.42 -20.21
N ILE A 101 -1.19 3.14 -19.08
CA ILE A 101 -1.77 1.83 -18.79
C ILE A 101 -3.25 2.02 -18.46
N GLU A 102 -4.12 1.34 -19.18
CA GLU A 102 -5.52 1.20 -18.82
C GLU A 102 -5.82 -0.27 -18.53
N ILE A 103 -6.40 -0.58 -17.37
CA ILE A 103 -6.82 -1.93 -17.00
C ILE A 103 -8.33 -1.93 -16.78
N ILE A 104 -9.05 -2.67 -17.61
CA ILE A 104 -10.49 -2.87 -17.52
C ILE A 104 -10.75 -4.27 -16.98
N GLY A 105 -11.15 -4.35 -15.72
CA GLY A 105 -11.40 -5.62 -15.04
C GLY A 105 -12.72 -6.30 -15.43
N ASN A 106 -13.72 -5.58 -15.94
CA ASN A 106 -15.05 -6.13 -16.27
C ASN A 106 -15.68 -6.99 -15.16
N GLY A 107 -15.38 -6.68 -13.88
CA GLY A 107 -15.86 -7.45 -12.73
C GLY A 107 -15.08 -8.75 -12.47
N ALA A 108 -13.90 -8.92 -13.08
CA ALA A 108 -13.01 -10.04 -12.80
C ALA A 108 -12.53 -10.02 -11.34
N THR A 109 -12.35 -11.21 -10.79
CA THR A 109 -11.73 -11.44 -9.48
C THR A 109 -10.38 -12.11 -9.69
N LEU A 110 -9.31 -11.49 -9.20
CA LEU A 110 -8.01 -12.13 -9.06
C LEU A 110 -7.96 -12.75 -7.66
N LEU A 111 -8.03 -14.08 -7.61
CA LEU A 111 -7.99 -14.89 -6.39
C LEU A 111 -6.60 -15.48 -6.23
N PHE A 112 -5.83 -14.93 -5.31
CA PHE A 112 -4.44 -15.28 -5.08
C PHE A 112 -4.27 -16.42 -4.09
N HIS A 113 -3.25 -17.25 -4.30
CA HIS A 113 -2.74 -18.24 -3.35
C HIS A 113 -1.28 -17.96 -3.02
N GLY A 114 -0.91 -18.14 -1.75
CA GLY A 114 0.46 -17.95 -1.28
C GLY A 114 0.89 -16.47 -1.20
N ARG A 115 2.20 -16.26 -1.06
CA ARG A 115 2.83 -14.93 -0.93
C ARG A 115 3.06 -14.33 -2.31
N ILE A 116 2.18 -13.44 -2.73
CA ILE A 116 2.24 -12.76 -4.03
C ILE A 116 1.79 -11.31 -3.90
N MET A 117 2.39 -10.42 -4.67
CA MET A 117 2.05 -9.02 -4.80
C MET A 117 1.24 -8.85 -6.10
N PRO A 118 -0.04 -8.42 -6.03
CA PRO A 118 -0.87 -8.29 -7.22
C PRO A 118 -0.31 -7.29 -8.24
N PHE A 119 -0.09 -6.03 -7.84
CA PHE A 119 0.34 -4.97 -8.76
C PHE A 119 1.48 -4.12 -8.21
N LEU A 120 2.55 -3.99 -9.01
CA LEU A 120 3.62 -3.02 -8.87
C LEU A 120 3.68 -2.15 -10.12
N PHE A 121 3.56 -0.83 -9.95
CA PHE A 121 3.72 0.18 -10.99
C PHE A 121 4.93 1.05 -10.69
N GLU A 122 5.83 1.20 -11.66
CA GLU A 122 7.05 2.01 -11.51
C GLU A 122 7.20 2.99 -12.67
N ASN A 123 7.43 4.27 -12.37
CA ASN A 123 7.73 5.30 -13.37
C ASN A 123 6.69 5.37 -14.52
N CYS A 124 5.40 5.18 -14.21
CA CYS A 124 4.31 5.25 -15.19
C CYS A 124 3.68 6.65 -15.23
N GLN A 125 3.34 7.18 -16.41
CA GLN A 125 2.87 8.57 -16.55
C GLN A 125 1.35 8.75 -16.43
N SER A 126 0.58 7.70 -16.72
CA SER A 126 -0.88 7.67 -16.64
C SER A 126 -1.33 6.24 -16.41
N VAL A 127 -2.01 5.98 -15.28
CA VAL A 127 -2.49 4.66 -14.92
C VAL A 127 -3.97 4.72 -14.57
N LYS A 128 -4.80 3.97 -15.29
CA LYS A 128 -6.24 3.87 -15.04
C LYS A 128 -6.61 2.41 -14.82
N ILE A 129 -7.25 2.12 -13.70
CA ILE A 129 -7.70 0.75 -13.38
C ILE A 129 -9.17 0.82 -12.98
N LYS A 130 -9.99 -0.03 -13.58
CA LYS A 130 -11.42 -0.06 -13.29
C LYS A 130 -11.98 -1.46 -13.12
N GLY A 131 -12.78 -1.67 -12.08
CA GLY A 131 -13.69 -2.81 -11.98
C GLY A 131 -13.01 -4.16 -11.75
N LEU A 132 -11.99 -4.21 -10.88
CA LEU A 132 -11.30 -5.43 -10.45
C LEU A 132 -11.61 -5.77 -8.99
N THR A 133 -11.64 -7.07 -8.67
CA THR A 133 -11.69 -7.58 -7.31
C THR A 133 -10.40 -8.34 -6.98
N ILE A 134 -9.82 -8.06 -5.82
CA ILE A 134 -8.60 -8.69 -5.30
C ILE A 134 -8.95 -9.49 -4.04
N ASN A 135 -8.57 -10.76 -3.99
CA ASN A 135 -8.78 -11.60 -2.80
C ASN A 135 -7.72 -12.69 -2.69
N TRP A 136 -7.60 -13.29 -1.50
CA TRP A 136 -6.86 -14.52 -1.27
C TRP A 136 -7.83 -15.65 -0.96
N ASP A 137 -7.48 -16.87 -1.34
CA ASP A 137 -8.22 -18.07 -0.95
C ASP A 137 -8.08 -18.32 0.56
N ILE A 138 -6.85 -18.28 1.07
CA ILE A 138 -6.50 -18.41 2.48
C ILE A 138 -5.91 -17.08 2.97
N PRO A 139 -6.55 -16.41 3.94
CA PRO A 139 -5.99 -15.22 4.56
C PRO A 139 -4.79 -15.59 5.43
N PHE A 140 -3.80 -14.70 5.53
CA PHE A 140 -2.59 -14.93 6.31
C PHE A 140 -2.82 -14.61 7.79
N THR A 141 -3.83 -15.25 8.37
CA THR A 141 -4.27 -15.02 9.75
C THR A 141 -4.68 -16.33 10.40
N PHE A 142 -4.37 -16.49 11.67
CA PHE A 142 -5.04 -17.48 12.51
C PHE A 142 -6.30 -16.85 13.13
N LEU A 143 -7.36 -17.64 13.28
CA LEU A 143 -8.62 -17.20 13.86
C LEU A 143 -9.24 -18.31 14.70
N GLY A 144 -9.76 -17.97 15.87
CA GLY A 144 -10.57 -18.87 16.67
C GLY A 144 -11.40 -18.14 17.72
N GLU A 145 -12.36 -18.83 18.31
CA GLU A 145 -13.20 -18.31 19.39
C GLU A 145 -12.55 -18.58 20.75
N VAL A 146 -12.49 -17.57 21.62
CA VAL A 146 -12.02 -17.73 22.99
C VAL A 146 -13.08 -18.48 23.79
N VAL A 147 -12.77 -19.68 24.26
CA VAL A 147 -13.71 -20.56 24.97
C VAL A 147 -13.59 -20.38 26.48
N SER A 148 -12.37 -20.29 26.99
CA SER A 148 -12.10 -20.11 28.42
C SER A 148 -10.72 -19.51 28.63
N ILE A 149 -10.50 -18.93 29.81
CA ILE A 149 -9.21 -18.36 30.21
C ILE A 149 -8.90 -18.73 31.66
N ASN A 150 -7.62 -18.79 31.99
CA ASN A 150 -7.14 -18.78 33.36
C ASN A 150 -5.94 -17.84 33.46
N SER A 151 -6.19 -16.63 33.93
CA SER A 151 -5.14 -15.60 34.06
C SER A 151 -4.16 -15.89 35.19
N LYS A 152 -4.54 -16.71 36.19
CA LYS A 152 -3.65 -17.11 37.29
C LYS A 152 -2.60 -18.12 36.82
N GLU A 153 -3.05 -19.13 36.08
CA GLU A 153 -2.17 -20.18 35.53
C GLU A 153 -1.52 -19.79 34.19
N GLY A 154 -2.00 -18.73 33.55
CA GLY A 154 -1.37 -18.20 32.35
C GLY A 154 -1.78 -18.95 31.09
N TRP A 155 -3.07 -19.21 30.85
CA TRP A 155 -3.52 -19.85 29.62
C TRP A 155 -4.87 -19.35 29.11
N ARG A 156 -5.11 -19.56 27.81
CA ARG A 156 -6.40 -19.37 27.14
C ARG A 156 -6.71 -20.59 26.28
N GLU A 157 -7.97 -21.01 26.25
CA GLU A 157 -8.45 -22.07 25.37
C GLU A 157 -9.20 -21.46 24.18
N ILE A 158 -8.78 -21.84 22.97
CA ILE A 158 -9.32 -21.33 21.71
C ILE A 158 -9.97 -22.47 20.94
N LYS A 159 -11.19 -22.26 20.43
CA LYS A 159 -11.79 -23.12 19.40
C LYS A 159 -11.35 -22.60 18.03
N PRO A 160 -10.37 -23.23 17.37
CA PRO A 160 -9.80 -22.69 16.14
C PRO A 160 -10.75 -22.90 14.95
N PHE A 161 -10.75 -21.97 13.99
CA PHE A 161 -11.55 -22.09 12.78
C PHE A 161 -10.77 -22.83 11.70
N GLN A 162 -11.42 -23.74 11.00
CA GLN A 162 -10.81 -24.55 9.92
C GLN A 162 -11.31 -24.13 8.54
N ASP A 163 -12.61 -23.80 8.43
CA ASP A 163 -13.20 -23.38 7.17
C ASP A 163 -12.65 -22.01 6.71
N GLY A 164 -12.00 -21.99 5.54
CA GLY A 164 -11.36 -20.81 4.96
C GLY A 164 -10.06 -20.37 5.63
N PHE A 165 -9.43 -21.21 6.48
CA PHE A 165 -8.14 -20.94 7.11
C PHE A 165 -7.24 -22.18 7.05
N CYS A 166 -5.93 -21.98 6.87
CA CYS A 166 -4.97 -23.07 6.94
C CYS A 166 -4.02 -22.86 8.12
N TRP A 167 -3.81 -23.91 8.90
CA TRP A 167 -2.88 -23.95 10.04
C TRP A 167 -2.70 -25.39 10.52
N LYS A 168 -1.63 -25.65 11.26
CA LYS A 168 -1.41 -26.90 12.00
C LYS A 168 -0.81 -26.63 13.38
N VAL A 169 -0.88 -27.61 14.27
CA VAL A 169 -0.09 -27.61 15.51
C VAL A 169 1.08 -28.55 15.31
N GLU A 170 2.30 -28.05 15.52
CA GLU A 170 3.52 -28.81 15.35
C GLU A 170 4.52 -28.41 16.43
N LYS A 171 5.07 -29.40 17.14
CA LYS A 171 6.04 -29.20 18.24
C LYS A 171 5.58 -28.15 19.27
N GLY A 172 4.29 -28.20 19.66
CA GLY A 172 3.71 -27.29 20.64
C GLY A 172 3.49 -25.86 20.15
N GLN A 173 3.54 -25.60 18.85
CA GLN A 173 3.33 -24.27 18.26
C GLN A 173 2.21 -24.31 17.22
N ILE A 174 1.47 -23.20 17.08
CA ILE A 174 0.53 -23.00 15.97
C ILE A 174 1.34 -22.50 14.78
N ARG A 175 1.30 -23.25 13.68
CA ARG A 175 1.91 -22.94 12.39
C ARG A 175 0.80 -22.45 11.46
N PHE A 176 0.82 -21.18 11.09
CA PHE A 176 -0.13 -20.56 10.17
C PHE A 176 0.62 -19.56 9.27
N PRO A 177 0.16 -19.29 8.04
CA PRO A 177 -1.01 -19.90 7.42
C PRO A 177 -0.76 -21.32 6.87
N ASN A 178 0.44 -21.89 7.03
CA ASN A 178 0.79 -23.22 6.52
C ASN A 178 0.49 -23.40 5.02
N ILE A 179 1.01 -22.47 4.22
CA ILE A 179 0.83 -22.42 2.76
C ILE A 179 2.22 -22.46 2.12
N ASP A 180 2.43 -23.33 1.12
CA ASP A 180 3.65 -23.38 0.30
C ASP A 180 4.96 -23.40 1.12
N GLY A 181 4.95 -24.13 2.25
CA GLY A 181 6.08 -24.21 3.18
C GLY A 181 6.29 -22.95 4.05
N PHE A 182 5.52 -21.88 3.84
CA PHE A 182 5.56 -20.68 4.65
C PHE A 182 4.66 -20.78 5.90
N ASN A 183 5.23 -20.36 7.02
CA ASN A 183 4.54 -20.14 8.28
C ASN A 183 5.17 -18.94 8.98
N TYR A 184 4.36 -18.18 9.71
CA TYR A 184 4.88 -17.22 10.68
C TYR A 184 5.62 -17.94 11.81
N THR A 185 6.54 -17.20 12.44
CA THR A 185 7.38 -17.74 13.51
C THR A 185 6.66 -17.83 14.85
N CYS A 186 5.65 -16.98 15.07
CA CYS A 186 4.79 -16.95 16.24
C CYS A 186 3.37 -16.44 15.87
N LEU A 187 2.46 -16.37 16.85
CA LEU A 187 1.16 -15.72 16.67
C LEU A 187 1.33 -14.21 16.43
N GLY A 188 2.31 -13.59 17.09
CA GLY A 188 2.67 -12.19 16.99
C GLY A 188 1.49 -11.26 17.23
N SER A 189 1.32 -10.24 16.40
CA SER A 189 0.24 -9.25 16.56
C SER A 189 -1.13 -9.92 16.57
N THR A 190 -1.78 -9.88 17.73
CA THR A 190 -3.00 -10.63 18.06
C THR A 190 -4.04 -9.70 18.68
N LEU A 191 -5.30 -9.79 18.24
CA LEU A 191 -6.36 -8.90 18.70
C LEU A 191 -7.72 -9.62 18.78
N PRO A 192 -8.55 -9.34 19.80
CA PRO A 192 -9.90 -9.86 19.88
C PRO A 192 -10.92 -9.01 19.11
N PHE A 193 -11.84 -9.69 18.44
CA PHE A 193 -12.93 -9.16 17.63
C PHE A 193 -14.28 -9.65 18.13
N GLU A 194 -15.30 -8.82 18.03
CA GLU A 194 -16.68 -9.20 18.33
C GLU A 194 -17.22 -10.18 17.28
N LYS A 195 -17.82 -11.27 17.74
CA LYS A 195 -18.31 -12.35 16.86
C LYS A 195 -19.35 -11.90 15.83
N ARG A 196 -20.28 -11.02 16.24
CA ARG A 196 -21.41 -10.56 15.42
C ARG A 196 -21.04 -9.43 14.45
N THR A 197 -20.40 -8.40 14.96
CA THR A 197 -20.11 -7.17 14.23
C THR A 197 -18.76 -7.21 13.52
N LYS A 198 -17.88 -8.18 13.89
CA LYS A 198 -16.51 -8.33 13.40
C LYS A 198 -15.62 -7.11 13.67
N ARG A 199 -16.05 -6.17 14.52
CA ARG A 199 -15.24 -5.03 14.96
C ARG A 199 -14.28 -5.48 16.07
N VAL A 200 -13.18 -4.75 16.24
CA VAL A 200 -12.30 -4.94 17.40
C VAL A 200 -13.10 -4.77 18.69
N VAL A 201 -12.90 -5.67 19.64
CA VAL A 201 -13.55 -5.60 20.95
C VAL A 201 -13.25 -4.25 21.62
N HIS A 202 -14.28 -3.62 22.17
CA HIS A 202 -14.12 -2.34 22.85
C HIS A 202 -13.12 -2.44 24.00
N GLY A 203 -12.15 -1.51 24.04
CA GLY A 203 -11.10 -1.47 25.07
C GLY A 203 -9.99 -2.53 24.89
N ALA A 204 -10.01 -3.30 23.80
CA ALA A 204 -8.95 -4.25 23.52
C ALA A 204 -7.61 -3.57 23.28
N ILE A 205 -6.55 -4.26 23.68
CA ILE A 205 -5.16 -3.86 23.47
C ILE A 205 -4.52 -4.93 22.58
N ASP A 206 -3.59 -4.50 21.71
CA ASP A 206 -2.78 -5.44 20.94
C ASP A 206 -1.98 -6.35 21.85
N ILE A 207 -2.02 -7.64 21.53
CA ILE A 207 -1.23 -8.66 22.19
C ILE A 207 -0.12 -9.02 21.22
N ASP A 208 1.13 -8.82 21.62
CA ASP A 208 2.27 -9.45 20.95
C ASP A 208 2.41 -10.88 21.48
N SER A 209 1.85 -11.84 20.75
CA SER A 209 1.63 -13.20 21.25
C SER A 209 2.75 -14.16 20.83
N ASN A 210 3.48 -14.66 21.80
CA ASN A 210 4.49 -15.70 21.64
C ASN A 210 4.33 -16.78 22.73
N PRO A 211 3.38 -17.72 22.55
CA PRO A 211 3.09 -18.74 23.56
C PRO A 211 4.27 -19.66 23.86
N SER A 212 4.41 -20.07 25.12
CA SER A 212 5.42 -21.05 25.52
C SER A 212 5.06 -22.48 25.10
N GLY A 213 3.78 -22.74 24.81
CA GLY A 213 3.31 -24.02 24.31
C GLY A 213 1.83 -24.02 23.96
N VAL A 214 1.46 -24.97 23.10
CA VAL A 214 0.10 -25.20 22.65
C VAL A 214 -0.22 -26.68 22.73
N GLU A 215 -1.32 -27.03 23.39
CA GLU A 215 -1.83 -28.39 23.54
C GLU A 215 -3.18 -28.53 22.85
N ARG A 216 -3.38 -29.63 22.12
CA ARG A 216 -4.68 -29.97 21.53
C ARG A 216 -5.50 -30.76 22.56
N MET A 217 -6.60 -30.18 22.99
CA MET A 217 -7.53 -30.77 23.95
C MET A 217 -8.39 -31.86 23.27
N LYS A 218 -8.99 -32.76 24.08
CA LYS A 218 -9.83 -33.88 23.57
C LYS A 218 -11.01 -33.43 22.70
N ASN A 219 -11.54 -32.24 22.94
CA ASN A 219 -12.64 -31.63 22.18
C ASN A 219 -12.18 -30.93 20.88
N GLY A 220 -10.88 -30.97 20.56
CA GLY A 220 -10.28 -30.32 19.41
C GLY A 220 -9.84 -28.87 19.61
N ASN A 221 -10.19 -28.24 20.75
CA ASN A 221 -9.72 -26.90 21.10
C ASN A 221 -8.21 -26.87 21.34
N LEU A 222 -7.62 -25.68 21.26
CA LEU A 222 -6.21 -25.44 21.54
C LEU A 222 -6.09 -24.71 22.86
N ARG A 223 -5.41 -25.30 23.84
CA ARG A 223 -4.96 -24.59 25.04
C ARG A 223 -3.62 -23.95 24.75
N ILE A 224 -3.60 -22.63 24.81
CA ILE A 224 -2.42 -21.80 24.55
C ILE A 224 -1.90 -21.32 25.90
N TYR A 225 -0.70 -21.77 26.27
CA TYR A 225 -0.01 -21.38 27.51
C TYR A 225 0.80 -20.12 27.25
N GLU A 226 0.33 -19.02 27.85
CA GLU A 226 0.92 -17.70 27.73
C GLU A 226 0.37 -16.78 28.82
N LYS A 227 1.26 -16.20 29.62
CA LYS A 227 0.90 -15.21 30.62
C LYS A 227 0.77 -13.84 29.95
N LEU A 228 -0.42 -13.25 30.01
CA LEU A 228 -0.73 -11.98 29.34
C LEU A 228 -1.09 -10.89 30.35
N ASN A 229 -0.77 -9.64 30.02
CA ASN A 229 -1.22 -8.47 30.77
C ASN A 229 -2.70 -8.15 30.50
N TYR A 230 -3.21 -8.56 29.33
CA TYR A 230 -4.60 -8.43 28.92
C TYR A 230 -5.07 -9.76 28.35
N TYR A 231 -6.09 -10.36 28.97
CA TYR A 231 -6.74 -11.57 28.46
C TYR A 231 -7.93 -11.19 27.59
N PRO A 232 -8.08 -11.81 26.40
CA PRO A 232 -9.22 -11.53 25.55
C PRO A 232 -10.52 -12.07 26.19
N PRO A 233 -11.67 -11.40 25.99
CA PRO A 233 -12.93 -11.86 26.55
C PRO A 233 -13.37 -13.22 25.99
N VAL A 234 -13.97 -14.06 26.85
CA VAL A 234 -14.63 -15.30 26.43
C VAL A 234 -15.76 -14.99 25.45
N GLY A 235 -15.87 -15.77 24.38
CA GLY A 235 -16.83 -15.60 23.28
C GLY A 235 -16.36 -14.63 22.17
N ALA A 236 -15.26 -13.90 22.37
CA ALA A 236 -14.64 -13.10 21.32
C ALA A 236 -13.91 -13.99 20.28
N LEU A 237 -13.74 -13.47 19.07
CA LEU A 237 -12.89 -14.08 18.05
C LEU A 237 -11.48 -13.52 18.20
N LEU A 238 -10.49 -14.36 18.51
CA LEU A 238 -9.09 -13.96 18.61
C LEU A 238 -8.41 -14.21 17.27
N SER A 239 -7.89 -13.15 16.65
CA SER A 239 -7.13 -13.26 15.40
C SER A 239 -5.68 -12.86 15.59
N SER A 240 -4.79 -13.60 14.94
CA SER A 240 -3.34 -13.38 14.95
C SER A 240 -2.84 -13.23 13.52
N LYS A 241 -1.94 -12.27 13.29
CA LYS A 241 -1.38 -11.98 11.95
C LYS A 241 0.13 -12.18 11.83
N GLY A 242 0.73 -12.91 12.77
CA GLY A 242 2.12 -13.31 12.69
C GLY A 242 3.11 -12.28 13.24
N ASP A 243 4.39 -12.59 13.09
CA ASP A 243 5.49 -11.75 13.54
C ASP A 243 5.67 -10.51 12.65
N ARG A 244 6.24 -9.47 13.25
CA ARG A 244 6.35 -8.14 12.65
C ARG A 244 7.26 -8.07 11.42
N GLU A 245 8.18 -9.01 11.29
CA GLU A 245 9.12 -9.07 10.18
C GLU A 245 8.43 -9.52 8.89
N HIS A 246 7.40 -10.38 9.00
CA HIS A 246 6.75 -11.00 7.85
C HIS A 246 5.27 -10.60 7.66
N ASP A 247 4.63 -9.92 8.62
CA ASP A 247 3.18 -9.61 8.59
C ASP A 247 2.76 -8.54 7.56
N ARG A 248 3.73 -7.88 6.94
CA ARG A 248 3.58 -6.89 5.86
C ARG A 248 4.44 -7.27 4.65
N TYR A 249 4.02 -8.32 3.94
CA TYR A 249 4.72 -8.83 2.76
C TYR A 249 4.72 -7.83 1.60
N ALA A 250 3.55 -7.35 1.17
CA ALA A 250 3.39 -6.38 0.07
C ALA A 250 1.95 -5.82 0.04
N PRO A 251 1.73 -4.60 -0.48
CA PRO A 251 0.40 -4.09 -0.70
C PRO A 251 -0.30 -4.78 -1.89
N ALA A 252 -1.63 -4.61 -2.01
CA ALA A 252 -2.34 -5.07 -3.21
C ALA A 252 -1.95 -4.24 -4.45
N PHE A 253 -1.83 -2.93 -4.29
CA PHE A 253 -1.34 -2.01 -5.32
C PHE A 253 -0.21 -1.15 -4.77
N ASP A 254 0.95 -1.15 -5.43
CA ASP A 254 2.09 -0.26 -5.16
C ASP A 254 2.37 0.62 -6.37
N PHE A 255 2.43 1.93 -6.17
CA PHE A 255 2.77 2.92 -7.18
C PHE A 255 4.02 3.68 -6.77
N LYS A 256 5.10 3.51 -7.52
CA LYS A 256 6.39 4.16 -7.28
C LYS A 256 6.73 5.12 -8.41
N GLU A 257 6.89 6.39 -8.07
CA GLU A 257 7.30 7.42 -9.03
C GLU A 257 6.33 7.54 -10.22
N CYS A 258 5.05 7.27 -9.99
CA CYS A 258 4.01 7.29 -11.01
C CYS A 258 3.25 8.63 -11.02
N LYS A 259 2.58 8.92 -12.14
CA LYS A 259 1.77 10.13 -12.30
C LYS A 259 0.37 9.80 -12.83
N ASN A 260 -0.59 10.68 -12.53
CA ASN A 260 -1.96 10.65 -13.04
C ASN A 260 -2.61 9.27 -12.90
N ILE A 261 -2.83 8.88 -11.64
CA ILE A 261 -3.35 7.56 -11.28
C ILE A 261 -4.83 7.66 -10.95
N CYS A 262 -5.66 6.80 -11.55
CA CYS A 262 -7.10 6.72 -11.29
C CYS A 262 -7.50 5.26 -11.06
N LEU A 263 -8.01 4.98 -9.86
CA LEU A 263 -8.52 3.67 -9.45
C LEU A 263 -10.02 3.80 -9.22
N ASP A 264 -10.84 3.17 -10.05
CA ASP A 264 -12.30 3.27 -9.99
C ASP A 264 -12.94 1.90 -9.78
N SER A 265 -13.87 1.80 -8.84
CA SER A 265 -14.67 0.58 -8.65
C SER A 265 -13.81 -0.67 -8.36
N ILE A 266 -12.74 -0.51 -7.58
CA ILE A 266 -11.86 -1.60 -7.14
C ILE A 266 -12.36 -2.18 -5.82
N THR A 267 -12.40 -3.50 -5.70
CA THR A 267 -12.70 -4.19 -4.43
C THR A 267 -11.48 -4.96 -3.95
N ILE A 268 -11.05 -4.75 -2.71
CA ILE A 268 -10.00 -5.54 -2.06
C ILE A 268 -10.62 -6.27 -0.85
N HIS A 269 -10.59 -7.59 -0.88
CA HIS A 269 -11.07 -8.44 0.19
C HIS A 269 -9.98 -8.85 1.18
N HIS A 270 -8.74 -8.97 0.68
CA HIS A 270 -7.57 -9.24 1.50
C HIS A 270 -6.33 -8.63 0.85
N ALA A 271 -5.32 -8.32 1.65
CA ALA A 271 -3.96 -8.00 1.18
C ALA A 271 -2.96 -8.33 2.29
N LEU A 272 -1.79 -8.82 1.90
CA LEU A 272 -0.69 -9.18 2.81
C LEU A 272 0.14 -7.96 3.23
N GLY A 273 -0.56 -6.87 3.57
CA GLY A 273 -0.01 -5.56 3.82
C GLY A 273 -1.12 -4.51 3.67
N MET A 274 -0.80 -3.42 2.98
CA MET A 274 -1.76 -2.35 2.70
C MET A 274 -2.65 -2.64 1.49
N GLY A 275 -3.77 -1.93 1.37
CA GLY A 275 -4.59 -1.96 0.15
C GLY A 275 -3.91 -1.22 -1.01
N PHE A 276 -3.88 0.10 -0.91
CA PHE A 276 -3.28 0.99 -1.91
C PHE A 276 -2.11 1.76 -1.30
N LEU A 277 -0.92 1.60 -1.87
CA LEU A 277 0.29 2.32 -1.48
C LEU A 277 0.79 3.18 -2.64
N PHE A 278 1.09 4.44 -2.34
CA PHE A 278 1.68 5.39 -3.26
C PHE A 278 2.95 5.96 -2.66
N GLU A 279 4.04 5.85 -3.40
CA GLU A 279 5.36 6.29 -3.00
C GLU A 279 5.87 7.24 -4.09
N ARG A 280 6.27 8.46 -3.71
CA ARG A 280 6.90 9.39 -4.66
C ARG A 280 6.08 9.67 -5.92
N SER A 281 4.75 9.60 -5.80
CA SER A 281 3.82 9.69 -6.93
C SER A 281 3.02 11.00 -6.94
N GLU A 282 2.46 11.37 -8.09
CA GLU A 282 1.81 12.67 -8.34
C GLU A 282 0.42 12.51 -8.98
N ASN A 283 -0.58 13.24 -8.46
CA ASN A 283 -1.99 13.21 -8.89
C ASN A 283 -2.64 11.82 -8.81
N MET A 284 -3.44 11.58 -7.77
CA MET A 284 -4.03 10.27 -7.50
C MET A 284 -5.50 10.37 -7.14
N GLN A 285 -6.30 9.48 -7.72
CA GLN A 285 -7.73 9.37 -7.46
C GLN A 285 -8.08 7.92 -7.11
N ILE A 286 -8.78 7.74 -5.99
CA ILE A 286 -9.41 6.48 -5.60
C ILE A 286 -10.91 6.74 -5.51
N LEU A 287 -11.66 6.17 -6.45
CA LEU A 287 -13.07 6.47 -6.69
C LEU A 287 -13.90 5.19 -6.54
N ASN A 288 -15.05 5.29 -5.88
CA ASN A 288 -16.06 4.23 -5.80
C ASN A 288 -15.50 2.85 -5.38
N SER A 289 -14.40 2.84 -4.63
CA SER A 289 -13.62 1.64 -4.33
C SER A 289 -13.83 1.20 -2.89
N GLN A 290 -13.59 -0.08 -2.61
CA GLN A 290 -13.87 -0.64 -1.30
C GLN A 290 -12.83 -1.64 -0.83
N ILE A 291 -12.57 -1.63 0.46
CA ILE A 291 -11.78 -2.61 1.18
C ILE A 291 -12.70 -3.19 2.25
N VAL A 292 -13.16 -4.42 2.06
CA VAL A 292 -14.24 -5.00 2.87
C VAL A 292 -14.08 -6.51 2.96
N LEU A 293 -14.57 -7.10 4.05
CA LEU A 293 -14.60 -8.55 4.18
C LEU A 293 -15.43 -9.20 3.05
N PRO A 294 -14.97 -10.33 2.48
CA PRO A 294 -15.81 -11.09 1.57
C PRO A 294 -17.05 -11.61 2.29
N LYS A 295 -18.20 -11.54 1.60
CA LYS A 295 -19.49 -11.98 2.15
C LYS A 295 -19.46 -13.47 2.47
N HIS A 296 -20.26 -13.89 3.46
CA HIS A 296 -20.40 -15.29 3.86
C HIS A 296 -19.09 -15.96 4.30
N THR A 297 -18.13 -15.18 4.80
CA THR A 297 -16.89 -15.71 5.37
C THR A 297 -16.81 -15.45 6.87
N GLN A 298 -15.97 -16.21 7.54
CA GLN A 298 -15.70 -16.02 8.96
C GLN A 298 -14.61 -14.98 9.26
N ARG A 299 -13.96 -14.46 8.23
CA ARG A 299 -12.86 -13.48 8.31
C ARG A 299 -13.27 -12.27 9.15
N VAL A 300 -12.30 -11.73 9.89
CA VAL A 300 -12.44 -10.51 10.69
C VAL A 300 -11.54 -9.38 10.18
N ILE A 301 -10.61 -9.70 9.28
CA ILE A 301 -9.61 -8.80 8.73
C ILE A 301 -9.74 -8.73 7.21
N SER A 302 -9.77 -7.52 6.68
CA SER A 302 -9.59 -7.25 5.24
C SER A 302 -8.10 -7.17 4.93
N THR A 303 -7.45 -6.02 5.10
CA THR A 303 -5.99 -5.85 4.92
C THR A 303 -5.24 -5.96 6.24
N THR A 304 -4.03 -6.54 6.24
CA THR A 304 -3.21 -6.72 7.46
C THR A 304 -2.51 -5.43 7.93
N ALA A 305 -2.58 -4.38 7.11
CA ALA A 305 -2.19 -3.00 7.41
C ALA A 305 -3.24 -2.00 6.84
N ASP A 306 -2.81 -0.78 6.53
CA ASP A 306 -3.64 0.36 6.12
C ASP A 306 -4.48 0.07 4.86
N ALA A 307 -5.63 0.74 4.74
CA ALA A 307 -6.42 0.72 3.52
C ALA A 307 -5.75 1.54 2.40
N THR A 308 -5.31 2.76 2.70
CA THR A 308 -4.60 3.65 1.77
C THR A 308 -3.42 4.32 2.46
N HIS A 309 -2.31 4.48 1.76
CA HIS A 309 -1.09 5.08 2.32
C HIS A 309 -0.31 5.85 1.25
N PHE A 310 0.14 7.05 1.59
CA PHE A 310 0.79 7.98 0.66
C PHE A 310 2.07 8.53 1.30
N VAL A 311 3.22 8.22 0.69
CA VAL A 311 4.55 8.59 1.20
C VAL A 311 5.29 9.48 0.19
N ASN A 312 5.62 10.71 0.60
CA ASN A 312 6.20 11.77 -0.24
C ASN A 312 5.47 11.87 -1.60
N CYS A 313 4.16 12.02 -1.60
CA CYS A 313 3.40 12.30 -2.81
C CYS A 313 3.22 13.81 -3.03
N LYS A 314 2.86 14.22 -4.25
CA LYS A 314 2.55 15.63 -4.57
C LYS A 314 1.37 15.77 -5.52
N GLY A 315 1.02 17.01 -5.85
CA GLY A 315 -0.16 17.31 -6.65
C GLY A 315 -1.43 17.11 -5.84
N ASP A 316 -2.49 16.57 -6.47
CA ASP A 316 -3.79 16.41 -5.83
C ASP A 316 -4.08 14.93 -5.50
N ILE A 317 -4.48 14.67 -4.26
CA ILE A 317 -5.01 13.37 -3.83
C ILE A 317 -6.52 13.49 -3.61
N LEU A 318 -7.30 12.64 -4.27
CA LEU A 318 -8.75 12.51 -4.10
C LEU A 318 -9.12 11.10 -3.70
N ILE A 319 -9.82 10.95 -2.58
CA ILE A 319 -10.52 9.72 -2.19
C ILE A 319 -12.02 10.02 -2.14
N GLU A 320 -12.80 9.41 -3.03
CA GLU A 320 -14.21 9.75 -3.20
C GLU A 320 -15.10 8.49 -3.23
N ASN A 321 -16.22 8.55 -2.50
CA ASN A 321 -17.25 7.51 -2.49
C ASN A 321 -16.71 6.11 -2.15
N CYS A 322 -15.70 6.03 -1.28
CA CYS A 322 -15.02 4.79 -0.94
C CYS A 322 -15.50 4.20 0.40
N ARG A 323 -15.34 2.88 0.56
CA ARG A 323 -15.72 2.15 1.78
C ARG A 323 -14.56 1.29 2.30
N PHE A 324 -14.00 1.62 3.46
CA PHE A 324 -12.87 0.89 4.05
C PHE A 324 -13.26 0.31 5.40
N GLU A 325 -13.18 -1.01 5.53
CA GLU A 325 -13.61 -1.72 6.73
C GLU A 325 -12.67 -2.85 7.12
N ASN A 326 -12.56 -3.10 8.42
CA ASN A 326 -11.93 -4.30 8.99
C ASN A 326 -10.43 -4.45 8.73
N MET A 327 -9.74 -3.38 8.34
CA MET A 327 -8.29 -3.34 8.23
C MET A 327 -7.63 -3.24 9.62
N LEU A 328 -6.42 -3.79 9.73
CA LEU A 328 -5.65 -3.79 10.98
C LEU A 328 -4.87 -2.49 11.25
N ASP A 329 -4.98 -1.51 10.37
CA ASP A 329 -4.37 -0.21 10.59
C ASP A 329 -5.29 0.91 10.07
N ASP A 330 -4.73 1.97 9.49
CA ASP A 330 -5.48 3.17 9.18
C ASP A 330 -6.37 3.08 7.95
N GLY A 331 -7.41 3.90 7.90
CA GLY A 331 -8.18 4.10 6.66
C GLY A 331 -7.40 4.88 5.61
N THR A 332 -6.70 5.93 6.02
CA THR A 332 -5.76 6.66 5.18
C THR A 332 -4.64 7.28 5.99
N ASN A 333 -3.43 7.26 5.44
CA ASN A 333 -2.27 7.91 6.00
C ASN A 333 -1.50 8.66 4.91
N VAL A 334 -1.35 9.97 5.06
CA VAL A 334 -0.66 10.85 4.11
C VAL A 334 0.48 11.54 4.83
N HIS A 335 1.73 11.31 4.40
CA HIS A 335 2.88 11.94 5.04
C HIS A 335 4.11 12.11 4.13
N GLY A 336 4.95 13.07 4.49
CA GLY A 336 6.34 13.13 4.03
C GLY A 336 7.26 12.23 4.86
N THR A 337 8.51 12.12 4.45
CA THR A 337 9.54 11.33 5.12
C THR A 337 10.52 12.27 5.80
N CYS A 338 10.87 11.94 7.04
CA CYS A 338 11.94 12.59 7.78
C CYS A 338 13.18 11.70 7.76
N VAL A 339 14.35 12.31 7.54
CA VAL A 339 15.65 11.65 7.65
C VAL A 339 16.50 12.37 8.67
N GLU A 340 17.35 11.63 9.38
CA GLU A 340 18.23 12.21 10.40
C GLU A 340 19.62 12.47 9.83
N VAL A 341 20.18 13.64 10.12
CA VAL A 341 21.59 13.95 9.85
C VAL A 341 22.49 12.96 10.57
N ASP A 342 23.26 12.20 9.80
CA ASP A 342 24.30 11.31 10.30
C ASP A 342 25.65 12.05 10.41
N GLU A 343 25.99 12.86 9.41
CA GLU A 343 27.24 13.62 9.37
C GLU A 343 27.11 14.87 8.49
N VAL A 344 27.61 16.01 8.96
CA VAL A 344 27.87 17.19 8.14
C VAL A 344 29.27 17.05 7.57
N ILE A 345 29.39 16.91 6.25
CA ILE A 345 30.64 16.57 5.58
C ILE A 345 31.45 17.82 5.25
N ASP A 346 30.78 18.84 4.74
CA ASP A 346 31.33 20.15 4.39
C ASP A 346 30.23 21.21 4.43
N ASP A 347 30.56 22.44 4.04
CA ASP A 347 29.64 23.60 4.07
C ASP A 347 28.39 23.42 3.20
N TYR A 348 28.34 22.46 2.28
CA TYR A 348 27.24 22.24 1.34
C TYR A 348 26.67 20.82 1.36
N THR A 349 27.35 19.88 2.01
CA THR A 349 27.05 18.44 1.90
C THR A 349 26.80 17.81 3.26
N VAL A 350 25.71 17.05 3.34
CA VAL A 350 25.32 16.29 4.53
C VAL A 350 25.06 14.84 4.14
N ARG A 351 25.42 13.90 5.02
CA ARG A 351 24.95 12.52 4.97
C ARG A 351 23.77 12.37 5.93
N VAL A 352 22.68 11.84 5.43
CA VAL A 352 21.46 11.55 6.19
C VAL A 352 21.22 10.05 6.28
N SER A 353 20.41 9.65 7.25
CA SER A 353 20.04 8.27 7.52
C SER A 353 18.53 8.07 7.60
N LEU A 354 18.04 7.05 6.91
CA LEU A 354 16.71 6.47 7.11
C LEU A 354 16.75 5.62 8.38
N LYS A 355 15.86 5.90 9.34
CA LYS A 355 15.92 5.29 10.67
C LYS A 355 15.09 4.02 10.78
N HIS A 356 13.80 4.11 10.48
CA HIS A 356 12.89 2.98 10.58
C HIS A 356 13.24 1.94 9.52
N PHE A 357 13.24 0.65 9.88
CA PHE A 357 13.68 -0.41 8.97
C PHE A 357 12.77 -0.53 7.72
N GLU A 358 11.48 -0.24 7.87
CA GLU A 358 10.53 -0.20 6.73
C GLU A 358 10.60 1.09 5.89
N GLN A 359 11.53 1.99 6.19
CA GLN A 359 11.82 3.15 5.33
C GLN A 359 13.12 2.95 4.55
N LEU A 360 13.85 1.87 4.81
CA LEU A 360 15.15 1.62 4.17
C LEU A 360 14.98 1.46 2.66
N GLY A 361 15.86 2.11 1.91
CA GLY A 361 15.86 2.13 0.45
C GLY A 361 14.90 3.14 -0.17
N PHE A 362 14.09 3.85 0.62
CA PHE A 362 13.16 4.85 0.12
C PHE A 362 13.89 6.02 -0.59
N LYS A 363 13.39 6.42 -1.75
CA LYS A 363 13.89 7.59 -2.49
C LYS A 363 13.46 8.89 -1.80
N PHE A 364 14.27 9.35 -0.84
CA PHE A 364 13.98 10.55 -0.05
C PHE A 364 13.93 11.85 -0.87
N ALA A 365 14.90 12.06 -1.76
CA ALA A 365 15.04 13.29 -2.54
C ALA A 365 15.70 13.05 -3.90
N GLU A 366 15.55 14.00 -4.81
CA GLU A 366 16.30 14.09 -6.08
C GLU A 366 16.81 15.51 -6.34
N ARG A 367 17.68 15.67 -7.36
CA ARG A 367 18.19 16.99 -7.74
C ARG A 367 17.03 17.92 -8.09
N GLY A 368 17.02 19.11 -7.49
CA GLY A 368 15.96 20.10 -7.64
C GLY A 368 14.86 20.03 -6.59
N ASP A 369 14.81 18.99 -5.74
CA ASP A 369 13.92 18.98 -4.59
C ASP A 369 14.39 20.03 -3.56
N ASP A 370 13.45 20.71 -2.94
CA ASP A 370 13.63 21.59 -1.80
C ASP A 370 13.48 20.80 -0.50
N ILE A 371 14.33 21.10 0.48
CA ILE A 371 14.37 20.40 1.77
C ILE A 371 14.23 21.42 2.90
N TRP A 372 13.36 21.11 3.87
CA TRP A 372 13.31 21.79 5.16
C TRP A 372 14.36 21.22 6.11
N PHE A 373 15.06 22.10 6.80
CA PHE A 373 15.95 21.75 7.91
C PHE A 373 15.25 22.00 9.24
N ILE A 374 15.17 20.97 10.08
CA ILE A 374 14.55 21.00 11.41
C ILE A 374 15.67 20.80 12.43
N ILE A 375 16.12 21.91 13.03
CA ILE A 375 17.31 21.97 13.88
C ILE A 375 16.93 22.02 15.36
N HIS A 376 17.44 21.08 16.14
CA HIS A 376 17.15 20.96 17.56
C HIS A 376 17.64 22.20 18.34
N PRO A 377 16.87 22.70 19.34
CA PRO A 377 15.66 22.12 19.94
C PRO A 377 14.34 22.47 19.25
N SER A 378 14.38 23.22 18.16
CA SER A 378 13.15 23.63 17.47
C SER A 378 12.54 22.45 16.71
N PRO A 379 11.25 22.14 16.92
CA PRO A 379 10.54 21.15 16.11
C PRO A 379 9.99 21.74 14.81
N GLN A 380 10.24 23.02 14.52
CA GLN A 380 9.67 23.73 13.38
C GLN A 380 10.49 23.50 12.12
N ARG A 381 9.82 23.51 10.96
CA ARG A 381 10.47 23.60 9.65
C ARG A 381 11.18 24.93 9.53
N GLY A 382 12.52 24.88 9.44
CA GLY A 382 13.38 26.04 9.37
C GLY A 382 13.72 26.44 7.93
N GLU A 383 15.00 26.75 7.70
CA GLU A 383 15.51 27.16 6.40
C GLU A 383 15.22 26.11 5.32
N VAL A 384 15.07 26.60 4.08
CA VAL A 384 14.85 25.77 2.88
C VAL A 384 16.07 25.87 1.97
N ASN A 385 16.53 24.73 1.49
CA ASN A 385 17.61 24.67 0.51
C ASN A 385 17.29 23.64 -0.57
N THR A 386 17.82 23.85 -1.78
CA THR A 386 17.56 23.02 -2.95
C THR A 386 18.68 22.03 -3.14
N VAL A 387 18.34 20.75 -3.34
CA VAL A 387 19.29 19.67 -3.58
C VAL A 387 19.97 19.87 -4.94
N SER A 388 21.29 20.02 -4.94
CA SER A 388 22.11 20.12 -6.16
C SER A 388 22.61 18.75 -6.62
N ARG A 389 22.83 17.81 -5.69
CA ARG A 389 23.30 16.45 -5.97
C ARG A 389 22.79 15.46 -4.92
N VAL A 390 22.46 14.25 -5.36
CA VAL A 390 22.15 13.09 -4.51
C VAL A 390 23.14 11.97 -4.81
N PHE A 391 23.68 11.35 -3.76
CA PHE A 391 24.47 10.12 -3.87
C PHE A 391 23.99 9.12 -2.81
N THR A 392 23.33 8.04 -3.24
CA THR A 392 22.84 6.98 -2.35
C THR A 392 23.96 5.99 -2.07
N LEU A 393 24.37 5.86 -0.82
CA LEU A 393 25.45 4.94 -0.42
C LEU A 393 24.92 3.51 -0.30
N ASN A 394 23.74 3.37 0.33
CA ASN A 394 23.02 2.11 0.53
C ASN A 394 21.59 2.42 0.97
N GLU A 395 20.81 1.40 1.34
CA GLU A 395 19.42 1.57 1.76
C GLU A 395 19.24 2.44 3.03
N ARG A 396 20.29 2.65 3.82
CA ARG A 396 20.22 3.48 5.04
C ARG A 396 20.72 4.90 4.80
N PHE A 397 21.82 5.07 4.08
CA PHE A 397 22.55 6.34 4.03
C PHE A 397 22.52 7.00 2.65
N ILE A 398 22.25 8.31 2.65
CA ILE A 398 22.18 9.15 1.45
C ILE A 398 23.03 10.41 1.70
N GLN A 399 23.88 10.77 0.76
CA GLN A 399 24.56 12.07 0.74
C GLN A 399 23.78 13.06 -0.13
N LEU A 400 23.51 14.23 0.43
CA LEU A 400 22.83 15.34 -0.22
C LEU A 400 23.77 16.53 -0.24
N SER A 401 24.04 17.08 -1.43
CA SER A 401 24.67 18.39 -1.58
C SER A 401 23.61 19.41 -1.97
N PHE A 402 23.78 20.64 -1.52
CA PHE A 402 22.81 21.72 -1.70
C PHE A 402 23.33 22.86 -2.58
N ALA A 403 22.43 23.70 -3.06
CA ALA A 403 22.75 24.85 -3.90
C ALA A 403 23.30 26.06 -3.11
N LYS A 404 22.94 26.17 -1.83
CA LYS A 404 23.43 27.18 -0.87
C LYS A 404 24.17 26.50 0.29
N PRO A 405 24.99 27.22 1.08
CA PRO A 405 25.55 26.68 2.31
C PRO A 405 24.49 26.07 3.23
N LEU A 406 24.88 25.05 4.00
CA LEU A 406 24.03 24.45 5.02
C LEU A 406 23.70 25.46 6.12
N PRO A 407 22.52 25.37 6.76
CA PRO A 407 22.16 26.25 7.85
C PRO A 407 23.16 26.18 9.01
N ALA A 408 23.42 27.34 9.63
CA ALA A 408 24.35 27.43 10.75
C ALA A 408 23.87 26.56 11.93
N GLY A 409 24.79 25.78 12.50
CA GLY A 409 24.50 24.94 13.67
C GLY A 409 23.87 23.58 13.36
N LEU A 410 23.65 23.23 12.08
CA LEU A 410 23.24 21.89 11.67
C LEU A 410 24.24 20.85 12.19
N LYS A 411 23.75 19.78 12.81
CA LYS A 411 24.58 18.73 13.41
C LYS A 411 23.90 17.36 13.34
N ARG A 412 24.67 16.32 13.69
CA ARG A 412 24.13 14.96 13.86
C ARG A 412 22.91 14.96 14.77
N GLY A 413 21.86 14.24 14.36
CA GLY A 413 20.60 14.13 15.09
C GLY A 413 19.53 15.15 14.66
N ASP A 414 19.89 16.21 13.93
CA ASP A 414 18.91 17.10 13.32
C ASP A 414 18.17 16.40 12.18
N ILE A 415 17.02 16.93 11.77
CA ILE A 415 16.11 16.27 10.82
C ILE A 415 16.00 17.08 9.53
N LEU A 416 15.96 16.38 8.41
CA LEU A 416 15.58 16.92 7.11
C LEU A 416 14.23 16.33 6.69
N GLU A 417 13.35 17.17 6.12
CA GLU A 417 12.07 16.76 5.54
C GLU A 417 11.97 17.30 4.11
N ASN A 418 11.45 16.49 3.19
CA ASN A 418 11.30 16.91 1.79
C ASN A 418 10.11 17.89 1.64
N ASN A 419 10.40 19.14 1.27
CA ASN A 419 9.40 20.19 1.07
C ASN A 419 8.64 20.03 -0.24
N THR A 420 9.32 19.62 -1.32
CA THR A 420 8.73 19.52 -2.66
C THR A 420 7.60 18.47 -2.74
N TRP A 421 7.68 17.41 -1.93
CA TRP A 421 6.77 16.27 -2.02
C TRP A 421 5.68 16.28 -0.97
N ASN A 422 4.82 17.30 -1.08
CA ASN A 422 3.61 17.47 -0.29
C ASN A 422 2.38 17.61 -1.20
N PRO A 423 1.28 16.88 -0.95
CA PRO A 423 0.09 16.94 -1.79
C PRO A 423 -1.01 17.83 -1.18
N THR A 424 -1.89 18.39 -2.01
CA THR A 424 -3.25 18.73 -1.52
C THR A 424 -4.04 17.44 -1.34
N PHE A 425 -5.00 17.43 -0.42
CA PHE A 425 -5.77 16.23 -0.10
C PHE A 425 -7.27 16.52 -0.01
N THR A 426 -8.08 15.70 -0.66
CA THR A 426 -9.54 15.72 -0.56
C THR A 426 -10.06 14.31 -0.28
N MET A 427 -10.87 14.16 0.76
CA MET A 427 -11.64 12.93 1.02
C MET A 427 -13.11 13.25 1.21
N ARG A 428 -13.98 12.60 0.44
CA ARG A 428 -15.43 12.83 0.54
C ARG A 428 -16.32 11.66 0.21
N GLY A 429 -17.51 11.63 0.82
CA GLY A 429 -18.51 10.58 0.58
C GLY A 429 -18.05 9.18 1.05
N CYS A 430 -17.01 9.09 1.88
CA CYS A 430 -16.41 7.82 2.25
C CYS A 430 -16.93 7.29 3.59
N THR A 431 -16.85 5.97 3.78
CA THR A 431 -17.13 5.30 5.05
C THR A 431 -15.88 4.54 5.52
N ILE A 432 -15.42 4.81 6.74
CA ILE A 432 -14.31 4.06 7.37
C ILE A 432 -14.79 3.51 8.71
N ARG A 433 -14.80 2.18 8.87
CA ARG A 433 -15.24 1.58 10.14
C ARG A 433 -14.67 0.19 10.46
N ASN A 434 -14.90 -0.25 11.70
CA ASN A 434 -14.53 -1.59 12.19
C ASN A 434 -13.03 -1.93 12.09
N HIS A 435 -12.18 -0.93 11.91
CA HIS A 435 -10.74 -1.05 11.83
C HIS A 435 -10.08 -0.98 13.21
N ARG A 436 -8.83 -1.44 13.30
CA ARG A 436 -8.05 -1.40 14.55
C ARG A 436 -7.58 0.01 14.91
N ALA A 437 -6.96 0.74 13.98
CA ALA A 437 -6.20 1.93 14.33
C ALA A 437 -6.98 3.24 14.07
N ARG A 438 -6.36 4.23 13.41
CA ARG A 438 -6.97 5.56 13.20
C ARG A 438 -7.73 5.55 11.88
N SER A 439 -8.82 6.32 11.74
CA SER A 439 -9.47 6.36 10.42
C SER A 439 -8.64 7.14 9.41
N VAL A 440 -8.10 8.29 9.81
CA VAL A 440 -7.43 9.25 8.91
C VAL A 440 -6.25 9.91 9.64
N ILE A 441 -5.08 9.91 8.99
CA ILE A 441 -3.88 10.64 9.40
C ILE A 441 -3.38 11.47 8.24
N LEU A 442 -3.25 12.77 8.48
CA LEU A 442 -2.83 13.73 7.46
C LEU A 442 -1.69 14.56 8.01
N LYS A 443 -0.54 14.45 7.35
CA LYS A 443 0.71 15.17 7.62
C LYS A 443 1.19 15.86 6.34
N THR A 444 0.28 16.59 5.69
CA THR A 444 0.61 17.53 4.60
C THR A 444 0.44 18.97 5.10
N PRO A 445 1.35 19.89 4.78
CA PRO A 445 1.20 21.32 5.06
C PRO A 445 0.24 22.02 4.10
N LEU A 446 -0.14 21.38 2.99
CA LEU A 446 -1.01 21.96 1.97
C LEU A 446 -2.50 21.77 2.31
N LYS A 447 -3.35 22.34 1.44
CA LYS A 447 -4.81 22.33 1.62
C LYS A 447 -5.34 20.90 1.78
N THR A 448 -6.20 20.74 2.77
CA THR A 448 -6.89 19.49 3.08
C THR A 448 -8.40 19.74 3.16
N ILE A 449 -9.22 18.93 2.48
CA ILE A 449 -10.68 18.97 2.50
C ILE A 449 -11.21 17.60 2.94
N ILE A 450 -12.01 17.57 4.01
CA ILE A 450 -12.66 16.36 4.51
C ILE A 450 -14.14 16.67 4.67
N GLU A 451 -14.99 16.15 3.77
CA GLU A 451 -16.42 16.49 3.74
C GLU A 451 -17.30 15.25 3.54
N ASN A 452 -18.46 15.21 4.20
CA ASN A 452 -19.47 14.16 3.97
C ASN A 452 -18.96 12.71 4.15
N ASN A 453 -18.09 12.47 5.14
CA ASN A 453 -17.56 11.14 5.46
C ASN A 453 -18.19 10.57 6.75
N GLN A 454 -18.27 9.24 6.83
CA GLN A 454 -18.72 8.49 8.01
C GLN A 454 -17.56 7.73 8.63
N TYR A 455 -17.34 7.93 9.94
CA TYR A 455 -16.27 7.26 10.68
C TYR A 455 -16.84 6.51 11.89
N SER A 456 -16.44 5.25 12.07
CA SER A 456 -16.80 4.43 13.23
C SER A 456 -15.67 3.47 13.60
N GLY A 457 -14.85 3.80 14.58
CA GLY A 457 -13.73 2.96 15.01
C GLY A 457 -13.12 3.42 16.33
N ILE A 458 -12.08 2.73 16.80
CA ILE A 458 -11.45 2.97 18.11
C ILE A 458 -10.90 4.40 18.21
N LYS A 459 -10.29 4.90 17.14
CA LYS A 459 -9.79 6.28 17.04
C LYS A 459 -10.30 6.90 15.73
N PRO A 460 -11.42 7.62 15.75
CA PRO A 460 -12.08 8.03 14.51
C PRO A 460 -11.27 9.05 13.71
N PHE A 461 -10.35 9.80 14.32
CA PHE A 461 -9.50 10.77 13.63
C PHE A 461 -8.21 11.03 14.41
N SER A 462 -7.08 11.22 13.73
CA SER A 462 -5.85 11.73 14.34
C SER A 462 -5.15 12.66 13.36
N LEU A 463 -5.41 13.96 13.51
CA LEU A 463 -4.68 14.99 12.78
C LEU A 463 -3.41 15.34 13.56
N LEU A 464 -2.26 14.96 13.03
CA LEU A 464 -0.95 15.40 13.53
C LEU A 464 -0.40 16.42 12.54
N LYS A 465 -0.77 17.70 12.71
CA LYS A 465 -0.06 18.79 12.04
C LYS A 465 1.20 19.11 12.84
N ALA A 466 2.36 18.80 12.29
CA ALA A 466 3.56 19.57 12.61
C ALA A 466 3.33 20.96 11.99
N ASP A 467 2.91 21.90 12.84
CA ASP A 467 2.85 23.36 12.67
C ASP A 467 1.50 23.95 13.13
N THR A 468 1.60 24.81 14.13
CA THR A 468 0.56 25.68 14.72
C THR A 468 0.19 26.80 13.74
N VAL A 469 -0.84 26.66 12.88
CA VAL A 469 -1.52 27.82 12.26
C VAL A 469 -3.01 27.57 11.98
N SER A 470 -3.84 28.46 12.56
CA SER A 470 -5.15 28.96 12.11
C SER A 470 -6.27 27.97 11.73
N GLN A 471 -7.35 28.02 12.51
CA GLN A 471 -8.68 27.47 12.19
C GLN A 471 -9.30 27.99 10.87
N LYS A 472 -8.65 28.85 10.07
CA LYS A 472 -9.24 29.44 8.85
C LYS A 472 -9.12 28.61 7.56
N THR A 473 -8.40 27.48 7.55
CA THR A 473 -8.22 26.68 6.32
C THR A 473 -8.70 25.23 6.44
N LEU A 474 -9.54 24.95 7.44
CA LEU A 474 -10.24 23.68 7.60
C LEU A 474 -11.75 23.96 7.52
N SER A 475 -12.41 23.55 6.43
CA SER A 475 -13.86 23.43 6.43
C SER A 475 -14.21 22.02 6.88
N PHE A 476 -14.86 21.90 8.04
CA PHE A 476 -15.48 20.66 8.49
C PHE A 476 -16.98 20.77 8.24
N ASP A 477 -17.41 20.56 7.00
CA ASP A 477 -18.83 20.50 6.69
C ASP A 477 -19.34 19.07 6.96
N LYS A 478 -20.09 18.93 8.06
CA LYS A 478 -20.84 17.72 8.47
C LYS A 478 -19.98 16.47 8.67
N MET A 479 -19.21 16.42 9.76
CA MET A 479 -18.70 15.14 10.31
C MET A 479 -19.75 14.52 11.24
N CYS A 480 -20.24 13.32 10.91
CA CYS A 480 -21.04 12.50 11.82
C CYS A 480 -20.14 11.44 12.47
N PHE A 481 -19.87 11.59 13.77
CA PHE A 481 -19.27 10.54 14.59
C PHE A 481 -20.40 9.73 15.22
N THR A 482 -20.57 8.48 14.81
CA THR A 482 -21.49 7.55 15.47
C THR A 482 -20.69 6.65 16.41
N LYS A 483 -21.11 6.56 17.68
CA LYS A 483 -20.50 5.67 18.69
C LYS A 483 -20.68 4.20 18.35
#